data_AF-B4QQ05-F1
#
_entry.id   AF-B4QQ05-F1
#
_cell.length_a   1.000
_cell.length_b   1.000
_cell.length_c   1.000
_cell.angle_alpha   90.00
_cell.angle_beta   90.00
_cell.angle_gamma   90.00
#
_symmetry.space_group_name_H-M   'P 1'
#
loop_
_entity.id
_entity.type
_entity.pdbx_description
1 polymer ?
#
loop_
_entity_poly.entity_id
_entity_poly.type
_entity_poly.pdbx_seq_one_letter_code
_entity_poly.pdbx_strand_id
1 'polypeptide(L)'
;MLLFYMCTACLNYFRTSLMLGSLLCAFITHHTRDAVRRGYWLCPLGHTDRMPQLAYILTTILTPHLLGCLHNVCRSATVLNFLGQYVKLSEGQYRSGSTANYRYMQV
;
A
#
# COMPACT_ATOMS: atom_id res chain seq x y z
N MET A 1 -4.28 6.81 -2.15
CA MET A 1 -3.51 6.50 -0.92
C MET A 1 -2.94 5.09 -0.94
N LEU A 2 -3.75 4.04 -1.14
CA LEU A 2 -3.26 2.64 -1.17
C LEU A 2 -2.19 2.37 -2.24
N LEU A 3 -2.40 2.78 -3.50
CA LEU A 3 -1.42 2.57 -4.57
C LEU A 3 -0.06 3.22 -4.24
N PHE A 4 -0.07 4.46 -3.77
CA PHE A 4 1.16 5.16 -3.33
C PHE A 4 1.85 4.44 -2.18
N TYR A 5 1.08 3.99 -1.18
CA TYR A 5 1.62 3.16 -0.09
C TYR A 5 2.30 1.90 -0.64
N MET A 6 1.65 1.16 -1.55
CA MET A 6 2.22 -0.05 -2.14
C MET A 6 3.53 0.24 -2.87
N CYS A 7 3.58 1.26 -3.71
CA CYS A 7 4.81 1.66 -4.42
C CYS A 7 5.94 2.00 -3.44
N THR A 8 5.67 2.81 -2.40
CA THR A 8 6.67 3.20 -1.41
C THR A 8 7.11 2.04 -0.52
N ALA A 9 6.19 1.15 -0.15
CA ALA A 9 6.47 -0.04 0.64
C ALA A 9 7.35 -1.03 -0.13
N CYS A 10 7.08 -1.24 -1.41
CA CYS A 10 7.92 -2.08 -2.27
C CYS A 10 9.29 -1.48 -2.54
N LEU A 11 9.45 -0.16 -2.52
CA LEU A 11 10.75 0.51 -2.64
C LEU A 11 11.53 0.58 -1.31
N ASN A 12 10.96 0.04 -0.23
CA ASN A 12 11.59 0.01 1.09
C ASN A 12 12.07 1.38 1.61
N TYR A 13 11.35 2.45 1.31
CA TYR A 13 11.64 3.78 1.86
C TYR A 13 11.08 3.83 3.29
N PHE A 14 11.79 3.22 4.24
CA PHE A 14 11.29 2.83 5.57
C PHE A 14 10.48 3.93 6.27
N ARG A 15 10.96 5.18 6.30
CA ARG A 15 10.28 6.26 7.03
C ARG A 15 8.96 6.71 6.40
N THR A 16 8.90 6.82 5.07
CA THR A 16 7.68 7.28 4.37
C THR A 16 6.66 6.17 4.20
N SER A 17 7.10 4.93 4.01
CA SER A 17 6.21 3.76 3.92
C SER A 17 5.41 3.55 5.20
N LEU A 18 6.02 3.71 6.37
CA LEU A 18 5.34 3.60 7.67
C LEU A 18 4.33 4.73 7.89
N MET A 19 4.67 5.98 7.53
CA MET A 19 3.73 7.11 7.61
C MET A 19 2.55 6.96 6.66
N LEU A 20 2.78 6.48 5.43
CA LEU A 20 1.68 6.17 4.51
C LEU A 20 0.82 5.03 5.03
N GLY A 21 1.42 4.04 5.70
CA GLY A 21 0.70 2.97 6.38
C GLY A 21 -0.21 3.51 7.49
N SER A 22 0.31 4.37 8.38
CA SER A 22 -0.52 4.94 9.45
C SER A 22 -1.65 5.82 8.91
N LEU A 23 -1.41 6.58 7.84
CA LEU A 23 -2.46 7.33 7.14
C LEU A 23 -3.51 6.41 6.50
N LEU A 24 -3.10 5.29 5.93
CA LEU A 24 -4.01 4.30 5.38
C LEU A 24 -4.85 3.63 6.48
N CYS A 25 -4.25 3.31 7.63
CA CYS A 25 -4.96 2.80 8.80
C CYS A 25 -6.00 3.81 9.31
N ALA A 26 -5.61 5.07 9.45
CA ALA A 26 -6.51 6.16 9.84
C ALA A 26 -7.65 6.34 8.82
N PHE A 27 -7.34 6.28 7.52
CA PHE A 27 -8.33 6.36 6.45
C PHE A 27 -9.34 5.21 6.54
N ILE A 28 -8.89 3.96 6.62
CA ILE A 28 -9.77 2.79 6.70
C ILE A 28 -10.67 2.88 7.93
N THR A 29 -10.08 3.05 9.12
CA THR A 29 -10.84 3.13 10.37
C THR A 29 -11.83 4.30 10.41
N HIS A 30 -11.46 5.45 9.85
CA HIS A 30 -12.35 6.59 9.70
C HIS A 30 -13.55 6.26 8.80
N HIS A 31 -13.31 5.66 7.64
CA HIS A 31 -14.38 5.25 6.73
C HIS A 31 -15.23 4.12 7.31
N THR A 32 -14.66 3.20 8.07
CA THR A 32 -15.41 2.16 8.81
C THR A 32 -16.32 2.77 9.87
N ARG A 33 -15.84 3.77 10.62
CA ARG A 33 -16.66 4.52 11.58
C ARG A 33 -17.81 5.24 10.88
N ASP A 34 -17.55 5.85 9.73
CA ASP A 34 -18.58 6.49 8.94
C ASP A 34 -19.59 5.48 8.37
N ALA A 35 -19.15 4.27 8.01
CA ALA A 35 -20.01 3.19 7.53
C ALA A 35 -21.01 2.68 8.58
N VAL A 36 -20.70 2.81 9.87
CA VAL A 36 -21.68 2.52 10.95
C VAL A 36 -22.88 3.47 10.89
N ARG A 37 -22.65 4.74 10.52
CA ARG A 37 -23.71 5.77 10.48
C ARG A 37 -24.54 5.71 9.19
N ARG A 38 -23.88 5.52 8.05
CA ARG A 38 -24.48 5.71 6.71
C ARG A 38 -24.14 4.62 5.68
N GLY A 39 -23.43 3.58 6.08
CA GLY A 39 -22.88 2.58 5.17
C GLY A 39 -21.61 3.07 4.44
N TYR A 40 -20.88 2.15 3.81
CA TYR A 40 -19.74 2.51 2.99
C TYR A 40 -20.20 3.16 1.71
N TRP A 41 -19.60 4.29 1.38
CA TRP A 41 -19.79 4.90 0.08
C TRP A 41 -18.72 4.39 -0.89
N LEU A 42 -19.15 3.65 -1.90
CA LEU A 42 -18.32 3.11 -2.96
C LEU A 42 -18.77 3.75 -4.27
N CYS A 43 -18.04 4.75 -4.77
CA CYS A 43 -18.32 5.32 -6.08
C CYS A 43 -17.88 4.36 -7.20
N PRO A 44 -18.70 4.06 -8.22
CA PRO A 44 -20.04 4.60 -8.51
C PRO A 44 -21.21 3.76 -7.94
N LEU A 45 -20.94 2.64 -7.28
CA LEU A 45 -21.91 1.66 -6.78
C LEU A 45 -22.92 2.20 -5.74
N GLY A 46 -22.64 3.34 -5.10
CA GLY A 46 -23.52 3.98 -4.13
C GLY A 46 -23.15 3.68 -2.68
N HIS A 47 -24.14 3.66 -1.79
CA HIS A 47 -23.94 3.34 -0.37
C HIS A 47 -24.31 1.89 -0.10
N THR A 48 -23.49 1.19 0.69
CA THR A 48 -23.88 -0.08 1.28
C THR A 48 -24.87 0.15 2.43
N ASP A 49 -25.48 -0.92 2.94
CA ASP A 49 -26.20 -0.85 4.21
C ASP A 49 -25.27 -0.47 5.37
N ARG A 50 -25.89 -0.02 6.48
CA ARG A 50 -25.18 0.35 7.70
C ARG A 50 -24.45 -0.85 8.28
N MET A 51 -23.20 -0.62 8.68
CA MET A 51 -22.34 -1.67 9.20
C MET A 51 -22.79 -2.09 10.61
N PRO A 52 -23.01 -3.39 10.89
CA PRO A 52 -23.36 -3.86 12.22
C PRO A 52 -22.19 -3.65 13.20
N GLN A 53 -22.51 -3.45 14.48
CA GLN A 53 -21.52 -3.07 15.49
C GLN A 53 -20.43 -4.13 15.70
N LEU A 54 -20.75 -5.41 15.53
CA LEU A 54 -19.78 -6.50 15.56
C LEU A 54 -18.75 -6.36 14.41
N ALA A 55 -19.22 -6.09 13.20
CA ALA A 55 -18.34 -5.91 12.05
C ALA A 55 -17.44 -4.69 12.25
N TYR A 56 -17.95 -3.60 12.82
CA TYR A 56 -17.13 -2.43 13.18
C TYR A 56 -15.97 -2.78 14.12
N ILE A 57 -16.25 -3.50 15.21
CA ILE A 57 -15.22 -3.91 16.17
C ILE A 57 -14.18 -4.81 15.48
N LEU A 58 -14.63 -5.83 14.76
CA LEU A 58 -13.73 -6.78 14.09
C LEU A 58 -12.86 -6.08 13.04
N THR A 59 -13.44 -5.23 12.18
CA THR A 59 -12.67 -4.49 11.17
C THR A 59 -11.65 -3.56 11.84
N THR A 60 -12.02 -2.87 12.91
CA THR A 60 -11.11 -1.95 13.61
C THR A 60 -9.92 -2.68 14.22
N ILE A 61 -10.15 -3.84 14.84
CA ILE A 61 -9.08 -4.69 15.38
C ILE A 61 -8.20 -5.27 14.27
N LEU A 62 -8.81 -5.75 13.18
CA LEU A 62 -8.10 -6.39 12.08
C LEU A 62 -7.27 -5.42 11.24
N THR A 63 -7.68 -4.15 11.13
CA THR A 63 -7.03 -3.15 10.25
C THR A 63 -5.51 -3.07 10.43
N PRO A 64 -4.95 -2.86 11.65
CA PRO A 64 -3.50 -2.82 11.83
C PRO A 64 -2.80 -4.14 11.50
N HIS A 65 -3.43 -5.29 11.78
CA HIS A 65 -2.85 -6.60 11.46
C HIS A 65 -2.79 -6.85 9.95
N LEU A 66 -3.87 -6.53 9.23
CA LEU A 66 -3.91 -6.63 7.78
C LEU A 66 -2.88 -5.70 7.14
N LEU A 67 -2.72 -4.49 7.68
CA LEU A 67 -1.73 -3.54 7.19
C LEU A 67 -0.29 -4.03 7.43
N GLY A 68 -0.02 -4.64 8.59
CA GLY A 68 1.28 -5.28 8.86
C GLY A 68 1.55 -6.46 7.92
N CYS A 69 0.53 -7.28 7.66
CA CYS A 69 0.63 -8.39 6.71
C CYS A 69 0.90 -7.89 5.29
N LEU A 70 0.18 -6.85 4.85
CA LEU A 70 0.38 -6.18 3.57
C LEU A 70 1.80 -5.62 3.46
N HIS A 71 2.29 -4.94 4.51
CA HIS A 71 3.65 -4.43 4.55
C HIS A 71 4.69 -5.55 4.38
N ASN A 72 4.51 -6.68 5.07
CA ASN A 72 5.40 -7.83 4.93
C ASN A 72 5.38 -8.43 3.52
N VAL A 73 4.22 -8.48 2.86
CA VAL A 73 4.11 -8.92 1.47
C VAL A 73 4.86 -7.98 0.53
N CYS A 74 4.71 -6.66 0.70
CA CYS A 74 5.46 -5.67 -0.09
C CYS A 74 6.98 -5.78 0.07
N ARG A 75 7.44 -6.22 1.25
CA ARG A 75 8.85 -6.47 1.56
C ARG A 75 9.34 -7.87 1.21
N SER A 76 8.49 -8.73 0.67
CA SER A 76 8.89 -10.10 0.32
C SER A 76 9.97 -10.06 -0.76
N ALA A 77 10.93 -10.99 -0.68
CA ALA A 77 12.02 -11.07 -1.64
C ALA A 77 11.52 -11.18 -3.09
N THR A 78 10.42 -11.91 -3.31
CA THR A 78 9.79 -12.05 -4.62
C THR A 78 9.32 -10.72 -5.21
N VAL A 79 8.63 -9.90 -4.40
CA VAL A 79 8.11 -8.59 -4.85
C VAL A 79 9.25 -7.61 -5.07
N LEU A 80 10.24 -7.59 -4.18
CA LEU A 80 11.43 -6.75 -4.31
C LEU A 80 12.25 -7.13 -5.55
N ASN A 81 12.43 -8.42 -5.82
CA ASN A 81 13.15 -8.89 -7.00
C ASN A 81 12.42 -8.53 -8.28
N PHE A 82 11.09 -8.71 -8.32
CA PHE A 82 10.27 -8.33 -9.47
C PHE A 82 10.35 -6.81 -9.73
N LEU A 83 10.20 -5.99 -8.69
CA LEU A 83 10.31 -4.55 -8.82
C LEU A 83 11.73 -4.11 -9.21
N GLY A 84 12.76 -4.72 -8.62
CA GLY A 84 14.15 -4.48 -8.97
C GLY A 84 14.47 -4.85 -10.41
N GLN A 85 13.90 -5.94 -10.93
CA GLN A 85 13.99 -6.30 -12.35
C GLN A 85 13.26 -5.28 -13.23
N TYR A 86 12.07 -4.82 -12.83
CA TYR A 86 11.32 -3.79 -13.57
C TYR A 86 12.08 -2.47 -13.64
N VAL A 87 12.66 -2.01 -12.52
CA VAL A 87 13.48 -0.79 -12.47
C VAL A 87 14.72 -0.94 -13.36
N LYS A 88 15.41 -2.09 -13.30
CA LYS A 88 16.56 -2.38 -14.16
C LYS A 88 16.20 -2.40 -15.66
N LEU A 89 15.04 -2.97 -16.03
CA LEU A 89 14.56 -2.98 -17.41
C LEU A 89 14.19 -1.57 -17.89
N SER A 90 13.50 -0.79 -17.04
CA SER A 90 13.17 0.61 -17.31
C SER A 90 14.43 1.46 -17.53
N GLU A 91 15.44 1.29 -16.67
CA GLU A 91 16.75 1.95 -16.86
C GLU A 91 17.49 1.42 -18.09
N GLY A 92 17.40 0.13 -18.40
CA GLY A 92 18.00 -0.47 -19.60
C GLY A 92 17.44 0.10 -20.90
N GLN A 93 16.12 0.30 -20.98
CA GLN A 93 15.48 0.96 -22.13
C GLN A 93 15.85 2.45 -22.23
N TYR A 94 16.02 3.15 -21.11
CA TYR A 94 16.52 4.53 -21.10
C TYR A 94 18.01 4.60 -21.53
N ARG A 95 18.83 3.64 -21.11
CA ARG A 95 20.27 3.55 -21.39
C ARG A 95 20.60 3.10 -22.81
N SER A 96 19.67 2.47 -23.53
CA SER A 96 19.82 2.24 -24.98
C SER A 96 19.96 3.54 -25.79
N GLY A 97 19.66 4.71 -25.20
CA GLY A 97 19.90 6.03 -25.78
C GLY A 97 21.03 6.85 -25.13
N SER A 98 21.66 6.39 -24.04
CA SER A 98 22.73 7.16 -23.37
C SER A 98 23.63 6.25 -22.52
N THR A 99 24.89 6.14 -22.94
CA THR A 99 26.01 5.55 -22.21
C THR A 99 26.28 6.30 -20.91
N ALA A 100 25.77 5.79 -19.79
CA ALA A 100 26.20 6.24 -18.47
C ALA A 100 26.17 5.08 -17.48
N ASN A 101 27.20 4.99 -16.64
CA ASN A 101 27.67 3.79 -15.96
C ASN A 101 27.72 4.05 -14.46
N TYR A 102 26.79 3.52 -13.65
CA TYR A 102 26.83 3.72 -12.20
C TYR A 102 26.45 2.46 -11.42
N ARG A 103 27.46 1.95 -10.69
CA ARG A 103 27.35 1.35 -9.34
C ARG A 103 26.19 2.01 -8.59
N TYR A 104 25.26 1.25 -8.01
CA TYR A 104 24.55 1.49 -6.72
C TYR A 104 23.29 0.62 -6.67
N MET A 105 23.43 -0.68 -6.42
CA MET A 105 22.35 -1.51 -5.82
C MET A 105 23.00 -2.71 -5.15
N GLN A 106 23.71 -2.46 -4.05
CA GLN A 106 23.87 -3.46 -3.00
C GLN A 106 23.03 -2.96 -1.83
N VAL A 107 21.81 -3.48 -1.75
CA VAL A 107 21.00 -3.54 -0.53
C VAL A 107 20.68 -5.01 -0.32
#